data_AF-A0A930YTF5-F1
#
_entry.id   AF-A0A930YTF5-F1
#
_cell.length_a   1.000
_cell.length_b   1.000
_cell.length_c   1.000
_cell.angle_alpha   90.00
_cell.angle_beta   90.00
_cell.angle_gamma   90.00
#
_symmetry.space_group_name_H-M   'P 1'
#
loop_
_entity.id
_entity.type
_entity.pdbx_description
1 polymer ?
#
loop_
_entity_poly.entity_id
_entity_poly.type
_entity_poly.pdbx_seq_one_letter_code
_entity_poly.pdbx_strand_id
1 'polypeptide(L)'
;KWVVPTVAAMITLFFLGMLFCYFIILNTAIGWMIGQSQEFAGTINEASDYLNIIMMFEIGFGVAFQLPLVIFYLAILHLVPYKDMREQWRYVYVGLMILSAVVTPDASPVTMILMFAALILLYEVALAVARYVIIARDGKAALKWSREDYEQHELDKI
;
A
#
# COMPACT_ATOMS: atom_id res chain seq x y z
N LYS A 1 -14.56 19.25 8.88
CA LYS A 1 -13.65 20.06 8.04
C LYS A 1 -12.50 19.24 7.44
N TRP A 2 -12.05 18.13 8.07
CA TRP A 2 -10.99 17.26 7.54
C TRP A 2 -11.43 16.19 6.52
N VAL A 3 -12.73 15.88 6.42
CA VAL A 3 -13.22 14.80 5.53
C VAL A 3 -12.97 15.09 4.04
N VAL A 4 -13.20 16.33 3.59
CA VAL A 4 -13.05 16.72 2.18
C VAL A 4 -11.63 16.49 1.64
N PRO A 5 -10.54 16.98 2.29
CA PRO A 5 -9.19 16.72 1.80
C PRO A 5 -8.81 15.24 1.89
N THR A 6 -9.30 14.49 2.88
CA THR A 6 -9.06 13.04 2.98
C THR A 6 -9.69 12.28 1.81
N VAL A 7 -10.95 12.58 1.48
CA VAL A 7 -11.65 11.94 0.36
C VAL A 7 -10.97 12.30 -0.96
N ALA A 8 -10.58 13.56 -1.15
CA ALA A 8 -9.83 13.97 -2.34
C ALA A 8 -8.49 13.22 -2.48
N ALA A 9 -7.74 13.06 -1.37
CA ALA A 9 -6.51 12.29 -1.36
C ALA A 9 -6.75 10.81 -1.67
N MET A 10 -7.80 10.21 -1.11
CA MET A 10 -8.17 8.81 -1.37
C MET A 10 -8.49 8.58 -2.85
N ILE A 11 -9.32 9.44 -3.45
CA ILE A 11 -9.66 9.36 -4.89
C ILE A 11 -8.39 9.52 -5.75
N THR A 12 -7.54 10.49 -5.41
CA THR A 12 -6.29 10.74 -6.15
C THR A 12 -5.36 9.55 -6.08
N LEU A 13 -5.14 8.99 -4.88
CA LEU A 13 -4.31 7.80 -4.67
C LEU A 13 -4.85 6.57 -5.39
N PHE A 14 -6.18 6.39 -5.41
CA PHE A 14 -6.82 5.29 -6.10
C PHE A 14 -6.55 5.33 -7.61
N PHE A 15 -6.81 6.46 -8.25
CA PHE A 15 -6.53 6.63 -9.68
C PHE A 15 -5.04 6.60 -10.00
N LEU A 16 -4.19 7.14 -9.10
CA LEU A 16 -2.74 7.03 -9.25
C LEU A 16 -2.27 5.58 -9.20
N GLY A 17 -2.87 4.75 -8.33
CA GLY A 17 -2.62 3.31 -8.27
C GLY A 17 -3.05 2.58 -9.54
N MET A 18 -4.21 2.91 -10.10
CA MET A 18 -4.65 2.39 -11.40
C MET A 18 -3.65 2.77 -12.51
N LEU A 19 -3.31 4.06 -12.64
CA LEU A 19 -2.34 4.50 -13.65
C LEU A 19 -0.97 3.81 -13.49
N PHE A 20 -0.50 3.64 -12.25
CA PHE A 20 0.72 2.89 -11.98
C PHE A 20 0.62 1.43 -12.46
N CYS A 21 -0.50 0.76 -12.19
CA CYS A 21 -0.77 -0.59 -12.66
C CYS A 21 -0.72 -0.66 -14.19
N TYR A 22 -1.49 0.19 -14.86
CA TYR A 22 -1.61 0.24 -16.31
C TYR A 22 -0.25 0.41 -17.01
N PHE A 23 0.54 1.39 -16.56
CA PHE A 23 1.78 1.75 -17.26
C PHE A 23 2.98 0.87 -16.91
N ILE A 24 3.05 0.32 -15.70
CA ILE A 24 4.27 -0.35 -15.21
C ILE A 24 4.05 -1.86 -15.06
N ILE A 25 2.94 -2.28 -14.46
CA ILE A 25 2.71 -3.67 -14.10
C ILE A 25 2.11 -4.46 -15.25
N LEU A 26 1.16 -3.86 -15.98
CA LEU A 26 0.30 -4.57 -16.92
C LEU A 26 1.07 -5.24 -18.07
N ASN A 27 2.06 -4.55 -18.65
CA ASN A 27 2.88 -5.11 -19.72
C ASN A 27 3.64 -6.37 -19.25
N THR A 28 4.19 -6.31 -18.03
CA THR A 28 4.90 -7.45 -17.44
C THR A 28 3.94 -8.60 -17.10
N ALA A 29 2.76 -8.27 -16.56
CA ALA A 29 1.74 -9.26 -16.21
C ALA A 29 1.25 -10.03 -17.45
N ILE A 30 0.85 -9.30 -18.51
CA ILE A 30 0.37 -9.90 -19.76
C ILE A 30 1.48 -10.69 -20.44
N GLY A 31 2.71 -10.17 -20.48
CA GLY A 31 3.85 -10.88 -21.06
C GLY A 31 4.13 -12.20 -20.35
N TRP A 32 4.09 -12.22 -19.02
CA TRP A 32 4.26 -13.44 -18.23
C TRP A 32 3.12 -14.43 -18.49
N MET A 33 1.88 -13.95 -18.50
CA MET A 33 0.70 -14.79 -18.70
C MET A 33 0.65 -15.44 -20.09
N ILE A 34 1.01 -14.69 -21.14
CA ILE A 34 1.13 -15.24 -22.50
C ILE A 34 2.25 -16.28 -22.55
N GLY A 35 3.42 -15.99 -21.96
CA GLY A 35 4.54 -16.95 -21.91
C GLY A 35 4.14 -18.27 -21.25
N GLN A 36 3.44 -18.21 -20.12
CA GLN A 36 2.91 -19.39 -19.43
C GLN A 36 1.86 -20.15 -20.24
N SER A 37 0.93 -19.43 -20.90
CA SER A 37 -0.07 -20.10 -21.75
C SER A 37 0.60 -20.96 -22.84
N GLN A 38 1.64 -20.45 -23.50
CA GLN A 38 2.34 -21.19 -24.56
C GLN A 38 3.06 -22.44 -24.05
N GLU A 39 3.55 -22.45 -22.81
CA GLU A 39 4.23 -23.61 -22.21
C GLU A 39 3.25 -24.70 -21.75
N PHE A 40 2.12 -24.34 -21.16
CA PHE A 40 1.25 -25.29 -20.44
C PHE A 40 0.03 -25.78 -21.24
N ALA A 41 -0.54 -24.96 -22.12
CA ALA A 41 -1.66 -25.35 -22.96
C ALA A 41 -1.74 -24.41 -24.15
N GLY A 42 -1.59 -24.92 -25.38
CA GLY A 42 -1.75 -24.15 -26.63
C GLY A 42 -3.17 -23.59 -26.88
N THR A 43 -3.96 -23.37 -25.82
CA THR A 43 -5.27 -22.77 -25.80
C THR A 43 -5.13 -21.25 -25.63
N ILE A 44 -5.60 -20.51 -26.63
CA ILE A 44 -5.67 -19.05 -26.59
C ILE A 44 -6.79 -18.68 -25.62
N ASN A 45 -6.48 -17.94 -24.54
CA ASN A 45 -7.51 -17.42 -23.64
C ASN A 45 -8.41 -16.43 -24.38
N GLU A 46 -9.69 -16.38 -24.00
CA GLU A 46 -10.63 -15.44 -24.62
C GLU A 46 -10.26 -13.99 -24.27
N ALA A 47 -10.55 -13.06 -25.19
CA ALA A 47 -10.27 -11.63 -24.94
C ALA A 47 -10.98 -11.10 -23.68
N SER A 48 -12.14 -11.66 -23.34
CA SER A 48 -12.89 -11.41 -22.11
C SER A 48 -12.07 -11.70 -20.85
N ASP A 49 -11.32 -12.80 -20.83
CA ASP A 49 -10.52 -13.21 -19.66
C ASP A 49 -9.35 -12.25 -19.44
N TYR A 50 -8.67 -11.84 -20.51
CA TYR A 50 -7.63 -10.82 -20.43
C TYR A 50 -8.16 -9.51 -19.88
N LEU A 51 -9.31 -9.04 -20.38
CA LEU A 51 -9.92 -7.80 -19.89
C LEU A 51 -10.33 -7.91 -18.42
N ASN A 52 -10.84 -9.07 -17.99
CA ASN A 52 -11.20 -9.29 -16.59
C ASN A 52 -9.97 -9.21 -15.67
N ILE A 53 -8.88 -9.87 -16.05
CA ILE A 53 -7.63 -9.84 -15.30
C ILE A 53 -7.07 -8.41 -15.22
N ILE A 54 -7.08 -7.68 -16.34
CA ILE A 54 -6.68 -6.27 -16.38
C ILE A 54 -7.53 -5.45 -15.40
N MET A 55 -8.86 -5.57 -15.46
CA MET A 55 -9.76 -4.83 -14.56
C MET A 55 -9.54 -5.18 -13.08
N MET A 56 -9.35 -6.46 -12.76
CA MET A 56 -9.04 -6.89 -11.39
C MET A 56 -7.71 -6.33 -10.89
N PHE A 57 -6.68 -6.31 -11.73
CA PHE A 57 -5.40 -5.70 -11.40
C PHE A 57 -5.53 -4.21 -11.15
N GLU A 58 -6.18 -3.48 -12.05
CA GLU A 58 -6.39 -2.03 -11.93
C GLU A 58 -7.09 -1.68 -10.61
N ILE A 59 -8.21 -2.37 -10.31
CA ILE A 59 -8.96 -2.17 -9.06
C ILE A 59 -8.11 -2.57 -7.85
N GLY A 60 -7.43 -3.71 -7.92
CA GLY A 60 -6.57 -4.23 -6.86
C GLY A 60 -5.45 -3.27 -6.48
N PHE A 61 -4.73 -2.74 -7.48
CA PHE A 61 -3.69 -1.73 -7.28
C PHE A 61 -4.26 -0.40 -6.80
N GLY A 62 -5.41 0.05 -7.33
CA GLY A 62 -6.09 1.25 -6.84
C GLY A 62 -6.43 1.16 -5.35
N VAL A 63 -6.97 0.02 -4.90
CA VAL A 63 -7.23 -0.23 -3.47
C VAL A 63 -5.95 -0.31 -2.67
N ALA A 64 -4.94 -1.03 -3.16
CA ALA A 64 -3.69 -1.20 -2.44
C ALA A 64 -2.92 0.12 -2.27
N PHE A 65 -3.06 1.05 -3.21
CA PHE A 65 -2.53 2.42 -3.10
C PHE A 65 -3.22 3.29 -2.05
N GLN A 66 -4.24 2.79 -1.35
CA GLN A 66 -4.78 3.46 -0.16
C GLN A 66 -3.92 3.21 1.10
N LEU A 67 -2.98 2.24 1.06
CA LEU A 67 -2.07 1.94 2.17
C LEU A 67 -1.38 3.17 2.79
N PRO A 68 -0.78 4.10 2.00
CA PRO A 68 -0.17 5.30 2.55
C PRO A 68 -1.09 6.12 3.44
N LEU A 69 -2.35 6.26 3.02
CA LEU A 69 -3.34 7.02 3.75
C LEU A 69 -3.70 6.32 5.07
N VAL A 70 -3.85 4.98 5.03
CA VAL A 70 -4.09 4.17 6.23
C VAL A 70 -2.94 4.32 7.23
N ILE A 71 -1.68 4.16 6.79
CA ILE A 71 -0.48 4.27 7.64
C ILE A 71 -0.37 5.66 8.26
N PHE A 72 -0.61 6.70 7.45
CA PHE A 72 -0.58 8.09 7.89
C PHE A 72 -1.57 8.34 9.05
N TYR A 73 -2.82 7.87 8.92
CA TYR A 73 -3.82 8.04 9.97
C TYR A 73 -3.53 7.20 11.21
N LEU A 74 -3.04 5.96 11.05
CA LEU A 74 -2.63 5.12 12.18
C LEU A 74 -1.55 5.80 13.03
N ALA A 75 -0.58 6.46 12.38
CA ALA A 75 0.50 7.16 13.05
C ALA A 75 0.04 8.48 13.71
N ILE A 76 -0.74 9.31 13.00
CA ILE A 76 -1.15 10.64 13.50
C ILE A 76 -2.19 10.58 14.62
N LEU A 77 -3.05 9.56 14.60
CA LEU A 77 -4.02 9.28 15.65
C LEU A 77 -3.42 8.50 16.83
N HIS A 78 -2.11 8.22 16.80
CA HIS A 78 -1.40 7.44 17.81
C HIS A 78 -2.00 6.04 18.09
N LEU A 79 -2.76 5.50 17.12
CA LEU A 79 -3.29 4.13 17.20
C LEU A 79 -2.15 3.12 17.13
N VAL A 80 -1.17 3.39 16.26
CA VAL A 80 0.08 2.66 16.17
C VAL A 80 1.22 3.69 16.14
N PRO A 81 2.02 3.79 17.21
CA PRO A 81 3.15 4.71 17.27
C PRO A 81 4.16 4.49 16.13
N TYR A 82 4.77 5.59 15.68
CA TYR A 82 5.84 5.54 14.66
C TYR A 82 6.97 4.59 15.05
N LYS A 83 7.32 4.55 16.35
CA LYS A 83 8.33 3.65 16.91
C LYS A 83 7.99 2.19 16.62
N ASP A 84 6.78 1.77 16.94
CA ASP A 84 6.34 0.38 16.78
C ASP A 84 6.32 -0.03 15.31
N MET A 85 5.87 0.87 14.43
CA MET A 85 5.92 0.65 12.98
C MET A 85 7.35 0.40 12.47
N ARG A 86 8.34 1.14 12.99
CA ARG A 86 9.76 0.96 12.63
C ARG A 86 10.41 -0.24 13.29
N GLU A 87 10.08 -0.56 14.54
CA GLU A 87 10.62 -1.72 15.25
C GLU A 87 10.09 -3.03 14.67
N GLN A 88 8.80 -3.06 14.30
CA GLN A 88 8.11 -4.24 13.78
C GLN A 88 8.07 -4.29 12.24
N TRP A 89 9.03 -3.64 11.55
CA TRP A 89 9.07 -3.54 10.09
C TRP A 89 8.98 -4.90 9.37
N ARG A 90 9.55 -5.96 9.97
CA ARG A 90 9.49 -7.33 9.41
C ARG A 90 8.06 -7.86 9.32
N TYR A 91 7.27 -7.63 10.37
CA TYR A 91 5.87 -8.07 10.41
C TYR A 91 5.02 -7.29 9.42
N VAL A 92 5.28 -5.98 9.28
CA VAL A 92 4.63 -5.16 8.27
C VAL A 92 4.95 -5.70 6.87
N TYR A 93 6.21 -6.00 6.57
CA TYR A 93 6.60 -6.49 5.24
C TYR A 93 5.98 -7.85 4.94
N VAL A 94 5.89 -8.76 5.92
CA VAL A 94 5.16 -10.02 5.75
C VAL A 94 3.67 -9.75 5.47
N GLY A 95 3.04 -8.82 6.19
CA GLY A 95 1.66 -8.41 5.92
C GLY A 95 1.45 -7.84 4.52
N LEU A 96 2.36 -6.99 4.04
CA LEU A 96 2.32 -6.45 2.68
C LEU A 96 2.53 -7.52 1.61
N MET A 97 3.38 -8.51 1.87
CA MET A 97 3.57 -9.65 0.98
C MET A 97 2.30 -10.50 0.88
N ILE A 98 1.65 -10.79 2.01
CA ILE A 98 0.37 -11.51 2.03
C ILE A 98 -0.71 -10.72 1.29
N LEU A 99 -0.79 -9.41 1.52
CA LEU A 99 -1.74 -8.54 0.82
C LEU A 99 -1.48 -8.57 -0.69
N SER A 100 -0.21 -8.55 -1.11
CA SER A 100 0.16 -8.64 -2.51
C SER A 100 -0.29 -9.97 -3.13
N ALA A 101 -0.08 -11.08 -2.42
CA ALA A 101 -0.51 -12.41 -2.86
C ALA A 101 -2.04 -12.53 -3.02
N VAL A 102 -2.80 -11.89 -2.13
CA VAL A 102 -4.29 -11.92 -2.17
C VAL A 102 -4.85 -11.06 -3.30
N VAL A 103 -4.25 -9.89 -3.56
CA VAL A 103 -4.77 -8.95 -4.55
C VAL A 103 -4.38 -9.33 -5.97
N THR A 104 -3.27 -10.05 -6.14
CA THR A 104 -2.71 -10.45 -7.44
C THR A 104 -3.52 -11.62 -8.03
N PRO A 105 -4.39 -11.40 -9.04
CA PRO A 105 -5.37 -12.41 -9.48
C PRO A 105 -4.75 -13.57 -10.27
N ASP A 106 -3.67 -13.32 -10.99
CA ASP A 106 -2.94 -14.33 -11.77
C ASP A 106 -2.07 -15.24 -10.88
N ALA A 107 -1.98 -14.94 -9.57
CA ALA A 107 -1.15 -15.62 -8.58
C ALA A 107 0.31 -15.83 -9.03
N SER A 108 0.80 -15.00 -9.95
CA SER A 108 2.15 -15.17 -10.49
C SER A 108 3.19 -14.59 -9.56
N PRO A 109 4.36 -15.24 -9.39
CA PRO A 109 5.43 -14.69 -8.57
C PRO A 109 5.90 -13.32 -9.06
N VAL A 110 5.83 -13.08 -10.37
CA VAL A 110 6.32 -11.83 -10.99
C VAL A 110 5.44 -10.65 -10.62
N THR A 111 4.12 -10.74 -10.86
CA THR A 111 3.18 -9.66 -10.54
C THR A 111 3.06 -9.46 -9.03
N MET A 112 3.13 -10.55 -8.24
CA MET A 112 3.13 -10.49 -6.78
C MET A 112 4.35 -9.73 -6.23
N ILE A 113 5.56 -10.02 -6.73
CA ILE A 113 6.79 -9.34 -6.29
C ILE A 113 6.76 -7.86 -6.70
N LEU A 114 6.28 -7.55 -7.91
CA LEU A 114 6.13 -6.17 -8.37
C LEU A 114 5.15 -5.39 -7.49
N MET A 115 4.01 -5.99 -7.17
CA MET A 115 3.04 -5.40 -6.25
C MET A 115 3.66 -5.18 -4.87
N PHE A 116 4.31 -6.20 -4.31
CA PHE A 116 4.98 -6.12 -3.02
C PHE A 116 6.04 -5.01 -2.97
N ALA A 117 6.86 -4.88 -4.01
CA ALA A 117 7.84 -3.81 -4.13
C ALA A 117 7.18 -2.43 -4.15
N ALA A 118 6.07 -2.26 -4.89
CA ALA A 118 5.30 -1.03 -4.91
C ALA A 118 4.74 -0.69 -3.52
N LEU A 119 4.19 -1.68 -2.80
CA LEU A 119 3.64 -1.49 -1.47
C LEU A 119 4.69 -1.12 -0.42
N ILE A 120 5.89 -1.73 -0.48
CA ILE A 120 7.00 -1.35 0.41
C ILE A 120 7.38 0.11 0.16
N LEU A 121 7.52 0.51 -1.10
CA LEU A 121 7.86 1.90 -1.45
C LEU A 121 6.81 2.86 -0.90
N LEU A 122 5.53 2.55 -1.12
CA LEU A 122 4.41 3.33 -0.59
C LEU A 122 4.41 3.39 0.94
N TYR A 123 4.69 2.27 1.61
CA TYR A 123 4.81 2.22 3.07
C TYR A 123 5.91 3.13 3.59
N GLU A 124 7.11 3.07 3.00
CA GLU A 124 8.24 3.92 3.41
C GLU A 124 7.97 5.41 3.14
N VAL A 125 7.35 5.75 2.01
CA VAL A 125 6.93 7.12 1.70
C VAL A 125 5.92 7.62 2.74
N ALA A 126 4.91 6.81 3.07
CA ALA A 126 3.90 7.16 4.06
C ALA A 126 4.51 7.38 5.45
N LEU A 127 5.45 6.52 5.83
CA LEU A 127 6.14 6.59 7.10
C LEU A 127 7.05 7.82 7.17
N ALA A 128 7.71 8.19 6.06
CA ALA A 128 8.50 9.42 5.97
C ALA A 128 7.61 10.68 6.10
N VAL A 129 6.44 10.69 5.48
CA VAL A 129 5.46 11.79 5.62
C VAL A 129 4.94 11.86 7.06
N ALA A 130 4.55 10.71 7.66
CA ALA A 130 4.11 10.65 9.04
C ALA A 130 5.18 11.17 10.00
N ARG A 131 6.45 10.78 9.80
CA ARG A 131 7.60 11.29 10.56
C ARG A 131 7.69 12.81 10.49
N TYR A 132 7.58 13.39 9.30
CA TYR A 132 7.64 14.84 9.12
C TYR A 132 6.53 15.56 9.90
N VAL A 133 5.30 15.05 9.81
CA VAL A 133 4.14 15.63 10.50
C VAL A 133 4.25 15.49 12.02
N ILE A 134 4.67 14.33 12.54
CA ILE A 134 4.86 14.10 13.98
C ILE A 134 5.95 15.05 14.52
N ILE A 135 7.07 15.22 13.83
CA ILE A 135 8.11 16.16 14.24
C ILE A 135 7.58 17.60 14.27
N ALA A 136 6.78 17.98 13.28
CA ALA A 136 6.22 19.34 13.20
C ALA A 136 5.20 19.64 14.30
N ARG A 137 4.43 18.63 14.74
CA ARG A 137 3.37 18.79 15.75
C ARG A 137 3.87 18.61 17.18
N ASP A 138 4.62 17.54 17.43
CA ASP A 138 4.94 17.04 18.78
C ASP A 138 6.46 17.04 19.06
N GLY A 139 7.27 17.44 18.10
CA GLY A 139 8.73 17.52 18.21
C GLY A 139 9.43 16.18 17.98
N LYS A 140 10.78 16.20 17.90
CA LYS A 140 11.58 15.00 17.60
C LYS A 140 11.49 13.91 18.67
N ALA A 141 11.16 14.26 19.92
CA ALA A 141 11.03 13.30 21.02
C ALA A 141 9.86 12.33 20.80
N ALA A 142 8.78 12.81 20.16
CA ALA A 142 7.57 12.03 19.89
C ALA A 142 7.80 10.79 19.01
N LEU A 143 8.88 10.77 18.22
CA LEU A 143 9.22 9.59 17.42
C LEU A 143 9.59 8.36 18.24
N LYS A 144 9.93 8.54 19.53
CA LYS A 144 10.29 7.45 20.46
C LYS A 144 9.18 7.11 21.44
N TRP A 145 8.09 7.86 21.44
CA TRP A 145 6.97 7.64 22.35
C TRP A 145 6.25 6.34 22.02
N SER A 146 6.01 5.56 23.08
CA SER A 146 5.01 4.50 23.09
C SER A 146 3.62 5.12 23.11
N ARG A 147 2.59 4.30 22.85
CA ARG A 147 1.20 4.73 22.97
C ARG A 147 0.88 5.26 24.38
N GLU A 148 1.43 4.63 25.41
CA GLU A 148 1.31 5.06 26.81
C GLU A 148 1.90 6.46 27.04
N ASP A 149 3.04 6.77 26.41
CA ASP A 149 3.68 8.08 26.50
C ASP A 149 2.81 9.18 25.84
N TYR A 150 2.13 8.84 24.72
CA TYR A 150 1.18 9.75 24.08
C TYR A 150 -0.04 10.02 24.97
N GLU A 151 -0.61 8.97 25.57
CA GLU A 151 -1.76 9.09 26.48
C GLU A 151 -1.40 9.93 27.70
N GLN A 152 -0.22 9.72 28.30
CA GLN A 152 0.23 10.50 29.45
C GLN A 152 0.50 11.97 29.09
N HIS A 153 1.06 12.25 27.91
CA HIS A 153 1.28 13.63 27.46
C HIS A 153 -0.04 14.39 27.20
N GLU A 154 -1.10 13.70 26.76
CA GLU A 154 -2.42 14.31 26.63
C GLU A 154 -3.07 14.60 28.00
N LEU A 155 -2.90 13.71 28.98
CA LEU A 155 -3.37 13.92 30.35
C LEU A 155 -2.70 15.12 31.02
N ASP A 156 -1.38 15.29 30.84
CA ASP A 156 -0.62 16.41 31.40
C ASP A 156 -1.06 17.79 30.84
N LYS A 157 -1.81 17.84 29.73
CA LYS A 157 -2.31 19.07 29.10
C LYS A 157 -3.68 19.53 29.60
N ILE A 158 -4.41 18.71 30.35
CA ILE A 158 -5.77 18.96 30.85
C ILE A 158 -5.71 19.58 32.26
#